data_AF-A0A9L0TK50-F1
#
_entry.id   AF-A0A9L0TK50-F1
#
_cell.length_a   1.000
_cell.length_b   1.000
_cell.length_c   1.000
_cell.angle_alpha   90.00
_cell.angle_beta   90.00
_cell.angle_gamma   90.00
#
_symmetry.space_group_name_H-M   'P 1'
#
loop_
_entity.id
_entity.type
_entity.pdbx_description
1 polymer ?
#
loop_
_entity_poly.entity_id
_entity_poly.type
_entity_poly.pdbx_seq_one_letter_code
_entity_poly.pdbx_strand_id
1 'polypeptide(L)'
;MARRLCSTASLVRFCQKLNRLKTLEESPTETSLRCHLTTLHLTLLGVGGMVGFGLYVLTGTMAKEMAGPAVLMSFCVAAVASLLATLCYAELAVPVPHRGSAYLFTYMSMGELWAFLIGWNIFIECLIVGAAVARACSSYVDAIFSHQISSFTETHVGIWQVPLLAQYPDFLVAGIALLASAFITCRAHISSWLNHIFSAINLAIFLFIIIILGFVLARPHNLSTEEGGFAPFGFSGIMAGAATCFYAFTGFDVIAASSVEAQNPKRAVPMAIAISHGLVTSAYILISTVLTLMVAWYRLDPNWALADTFYQRGGRKRRRRRRR
;
A
#
# COMPACT_ATOMS: atom_id res chain seq x y z
N MET A 1 -6.64 -20.44 -56.44
CA MET A 1 -7.32 -20.00 -55.19
C MET A 1 -6.49 -20.43 -53.96
N ALA A 2 -5.27 -19.89 -53.77
CA ALA A 2 -4.33 -20.41 -52.75
C ALA A 2 -3.42 -19.32 -52.14
N ARG A 3 -4.00 -18.18 -51.70
CA ARG A 3 -3.24 -17.06 -51.10
C ARG A 3 -3.56 -16.77 -49.63
N ARG A 4 -4.37 -17.59 -48.94
CA ARG A 4 -4.78 -17.33 -47.53
C ARG A 4 -4.13 -18.22 -46.45
N LEU A 5 -3.34 -19.24 -46.81
CA LEU A 5 -2.77 -20.20 -45.85
C LEU A 5 -1.45 -19.76 -45.19
N CYS A 6 -0.79 -18.68 -45.65
CA CYS A 6 0.50 -18.24 -45.12
C CYS A 6 0.38 -17.38 -43.84
N SER A 7 -0.77 -16.71 -43.64
CA SER A 7 -0.98 -15.80 -42.51
C SER A 7 -1.22 -16.53 -41.18
N THR A 8 -1.90 -17.68 -41.21
CA THR A 8 -2.16 -18.48 -40.00
C THR A 8 -0.89 -19.17 -39.50
N ALA A 9 -0.05 -19.71 -40.40
CA ALA A 9 1.21 -20.33 -40.01
C ALA A 9 2.24 -19.31 -39.48
N SER A 10 2.27 -18.08 -40.00
CA SER A 10 3.13 -17.02 -39.45
C SER A 10 2.63 -16.53 -38.09
N LEU A 11 1.31 -16.39 -37.91
CA LEU A 11 0.70 -16.06 -36.62
C LEU A 11 0.97 -17.15 -35.58
N VAL A 12 0.84 -18.43 -35.94
CA VAL A 12 1.14 -19.55 -35.03
C VAL A 12 2.62 -19.57 -34.63
N ARG A 13 3.55 -19.33 -35.57
CA ARG A 13 4.99 -19.21 -35.25
C ARG A 13 5.30 -17.97 -34.41
N PHE A 14 4.60 -16.87 -34.63
CA PHE A 14 4.73 -15.64 -33.83
C PHE A 14 4.21 -15.86 -32.41
N CYS A 15 3.03 -16.47 -32.25
CA CYS A 15 2.49 -16.89 -30.95
C CYS A 15 3.39 -17.92 -30.26
N GLN A 16 3.99 -18.88 -30.98
CA GLN A 16 4.96 -19.82 -30.42
C GLN A 16 6.25 -19.14 -29.97
N LYS A 17 6.74 -18.13 -30.70
CA LYS A 17 7.89 -17.33 -30.27
C LYS A 17 7.56 -16.48 -29.04
N LEU A 18 6.37 -15.90 -28.97
CA LEU A 18 5.88 -15.12 -27.83
C LEU A 18 5.58 -15.97 -26.59
N ASN A 19 5.30 -17.26 -26.76
CA ASN A 19 5.03 -18.19 -25.66
C ASN A 19 6.21 -19.10 -25.34
N ARG A 20 7.41 -18.75 -25.81
CA ARG A 20 8.60 -19.57 -25.63
C ARG A 20 9.06 -19.51 -24.18
N LEU A 21 8.97 -20.64 -23.47
CA LEU A 21 9.71 -20.84 -22.22
C LEU A 21 11.20 -21.00 -22.57
N LYS A 22 12.04 -20.06 -22.13
CA LYS A 22 13.50 -20.27 -22.12
C LYS A 22 13.85 -20.97 -20.82
N THR A 23 14.51 -22.12 -20.90
CA THR A 23 15.15 -22.73 -19.74
C THR A 23 16.16 -21.71 -19.22
N LEU A 24 15.98 -21.24 -17.98
CA LEU A 24 16.96 -20.36 -17.34
C LEU A 24 18.25 -21.15 -17.21
N GLU A 25 19.25 -20.85 -18.04
CA GLU A 25 20.61 -21.32 -17.82
C GLU A 25 21.06 -20.78 -16.46
N GLU A 26 21.54 -21.69 -15.61
CA GLU A 26 22.18 -21.37 -14.34
C GLU A 26 23.34 -20.41 -14.60
N SER A 27 23.12 -19.10 -14.39
CA SER A 27 24.24 -18.21 -14.14
C SER A 27 24.74 -18.56 -12.74
N PRO A 28 25.99 -19.01 -12.55
CA PRO A 28 26.57 -19.30 -11.25
C PRO A 28 26.93 -17.99 -10.56
N THR A 29 25.93 -17.15 -10.30
CA THR A 29 26.08 -16.02 -9.38
C THR A 29 25.67 -16.52 -8.00
N GLU A 30 26.34 -17.58 -7.54
CA GLU A 30 26.46 -17.91 -6.13
C GLU A 30 27.25 -16.78 -5.46
N THR A 31 26.59 -15.65 -5.23
CA THR A 31 26.92 -14.91 -4.00
C THR A 31 26.19 -15.65 -2.91
N SER A 32 26.95 -16.28 -2.02
CA SER A 32 26.46 -16.87 -0.79
C SER A 32 25.78 -15.78 0.04
N LEU A 33 24.51 -15.50 -0.26
CA LEU A 33 23.67 -14.63 0.53
C LEU A 33 23.55 -15.31 1.87
N ARG A 34 24.33 -14.81 2.82
CA ARG A 34 24.35 -15.34 4.17
C ARG A 34 22.93 -15.27 4.69
N CYS A 35 22.38 -16.44 4.97
CA CYS A 35 21.02 -16.64 5.44
C CYS A 35 20.89 -15.98 6.83
N HIS A 36 20.47 -14.72 6.84
CA HIS A 36 20.46 -13.86 8.03
C HIS A 36 19.05 -13.36 8.40
N LEU A 37 18.05 -13.53 7.52
CA LEU A 37 16.70 -13.07 7.82
C LEU A 37 15.92 -14.13 8.60
N THR A 38 15.77 -13.88 9.91
CA THR A 38 14.81 -14.56 10.77
C THR A 38 13.38 -14.22 10.35
N THR A 39 12.41 -15.08 10.67
CA THR A 39 10.97 -14.84 10.47
C THR A 39 10.52 -13.46 10.97
N LEU A 40 11.09 -12.96 12.07
CA LEU A 40 10.80 -11.62 12.60
C LEU A 40 11.22 -10.49 11.66
N HIS A 41 12.40 -10.60 11.04
CA HIS A 41 12.87 -9.61 10.07
C HIS A 41 12.00 -9.61 8.82
N LEU A 42 11.55 -10.79 8.37
CA LEU A 42 10.61 -10.91 7.25
C LEU A 42 9.24 -10.33 7.60
N THR A 43 8.71 -10.57 8.81
CA THR A 43 7.45 -9.96 9.24
C THR A 43 7.56 -8.45 9.29
N LEU A 44 8.69 -7.92 9.79
CA LEU A 44 8.91 -6.48 9.91
C LEU A 44 9.00 -5.84 8.51
N LEU A 45 9.69 -6.51 7.59
CA LEU A 45 9.79 -6.10 6.19
C LEU A 45 8.42 -6.10 5.49
N GLY A 46 7.61 -7.14 5.72
CA GLY A 46 6.24 -7.23 5.21
C GLY A 46 5.32 -6.15 5.76
N VAL A 47 5.35 -5.94 7.08
CA VAL A 47 4.59 -4.86 7.74
C VAL A 47 5.04 -3.51 7.19
N GLY A 48 6.34 -3.25 7.05
CA GLY A 48 6.85 -2.01 6.48
C GLY A 48 6.44 -1.78 5.02
N GLY A 49 6.37 -2.86 4.22
CA GLY A 49 5.91 -2.80 2.83
C GLY A 49 4.41 -2.48 2.70
N MET A 50 3.57 -3.08 3.56
CA MET A 50 2.12 -2.85 3.53
C MET A 50 1.69 -1.57 4.27
N VAL A 51 2.41 -1.18 5.33
CA VAL A 51 2.14 0.00 6.16
C VAL A 51 2.82 1.22 5.54
N GLY A 52 2.12 1.84 4.61
CA GLY A 52 2.58 3.05 3.93
C GLY A 52 1.43 4.00 3.61
N PHE A 53 1.43 4.55 2.40
CA PHE A 53 0.41 5.45 1.87
C PHE A 53 -1.04 4.98 2.14
N GLY A 54 -1.28 3.67 2.00
CA GLY A 54 -2.59 3.05 2.21
C GLY A 54 -3.18 3.35 3.60
N LEU A 55 -2.37 3.25 4.65
CA LEU A 55 -2.82 3.48 6.03
C LEU A 55 -3.21 4.93 6.28
N TYR A 56 -2.40 5.87 5.78
CA TYR A 56 -2.47 7.27 6.14
C TYR A 56 -3.48 8.08 5.30
N VAL A 57 -3.58 7.77 4.01
CA VAL A 57 -4.42 8.54 3.06
C VAL A 57 -5.66 7.74 2.67
N LEU A 58 -5.48 6.50 2.21
CA LEU A 58 -6.59 5.71 1.66
C LEU A 58 -7.70 5.47 2.69
N THR A 59 -7.34 5.18 3.94
CA THR A 59 -8.31 4.99 5.03
C THR A 59 -9.26 6.18 5.20
N GLY A 60 -8.74 7.41 5.09
CA GLY A 60 -9.53 8.65 5.21
C GLY A 60 -10.48 8.85 4.04
N THR A 61 -9.97 8.67 2.81
CA THR A 61 -10.77 8.78 1.58
C THR A 61 -11.89 7.75 1.55
N MET A 62 -11.60 6.48 1.89
CA MET A 62 -12.60 5.42 1.92
C MET A 62 -13.68 5.64 2.98
N ALA A 63 -13.28 6.14 4.16
CA ALA A 63 -14.22 6.48 5.21
C ALA A 63 -15.14 7.64 4.81
N LYS A 64 -14.65 8.63 4.07
CA LYS A 64 -15.46 9.79 3.65
C LYS A 64 -16.36 9.49 2.45
N GLU A 65 -15.81 8.87 1.42
CA GLU A 65 -16.41 8.84 0.07
C GLU A 65 -17.14 7.54 -0.26
N MET A 66 -16.83 6.42 0.42
CA MET A 66 -17.32 5.11 0.01
C MET A 66 -18.09 4.33 1.07
N ALA A 67 -17.54 4.19 2.28
CA ALA A 67 -18.07 3.22 3.25
C ALA A 67 -18.54 3.85 4.57
N GLY A 68 -18.14 5.08 4.89
CA GLY A 68 -18.48 5.67 6.19
C GLY A 68 -17.86 4.88 7.34
N PRO A 69 -18.57 4.75 8.48
CA PRO A 69 -18.15 3.90 9.60
C PRO A 69 -18.02 2.40 9.24
N ALA A 70 -18.72 1.94 8.20
CA ALA A 70 -18.66 0.55 7.72
C ALA A 70 -17.37 0.22 6.93
N VAL A 71 -16.42 1.16 6.81
CA VAL A 71 -15.09 0.90 6.24
C VAL A 71 -14.37 -0.24 6.97
N LEU A 72 -14.70 -0.47 8.25
CA LEU A 72 -14.22 -1.62 9.03
C LEU A 72 -14.56 -2.96 8.37
N MET A 73 -15.80 -3.11 7.90
CA MET A 73 -16.24 -4.33 7.20
C MET A 73 -15.55 -4.45 5.85
N SER A 74 -15.31 -3.31 5.18
CA SER A 74 -14.59 -3.26 3.89
C SER A 74 -13.17 -3.79 4.05
N PHE A 75 -12.44 -3.37 5.09
CA PHE A 75 -11.11 -3.88 5.41
C PHE A 75 -11.12 -5.36 5.79
N CYS A 76 -12.13 -5.85 6.53
CA CYS A 76 -12.25 -7.28 6.86
C CYS A 76 -12.40 -8.14 5.59
N VAL A 77 -13.29 -7.75 4.68
CA VAL A 77 -13.51 -8.48 3.42
C VAL A 77 -12.26 -8.44 2.54
N ALA A 78 -11.65 -7.27 2.39
CA ALA A 78 -10.41 -7.09 1.65
C ALA A 78 -9.25 -7.91 2.26
N ALA A 79 -9.15 -7.98 3.58
CA ALA A 79 -8.11 -8.72 4.30
C ALA A 79 -8.21 -10.23 4.05
N VAL A 80 -9.42 -10.80 4.06
CA VAL A 80 -9.61 -12.23 3.80
C VAL A 80 -9.28 -12.56 2.34
N ALA A 81 -9.76 -11.76 1.39
CA ALA A 81 -9.49 -11.94 -0.03
C ALA A 81 -7.99 -11.83 -0.36
N SER A 82 -7.32 -10.82 0.20
CA SER A 82 -5.88 -10.63 0.02
C SER A 82 -5.06 -11.71 0.72
N LEU A 83 -5.44 -12.15 1.93
CA LEU A 83 -4.73 -13.24 2.63
C LEU A 83 -4.74 -14.53 1.80
N LEU A 84 -5.90 -14.91 1.24
CA LEU A 84 -6.02 -16.08 0.38
C LEU A 84 -5.12 -15.96 -0.87
N ALA A 85 -5.14 -14.80 -1.54
CA ALA A 85 -4.29 -14.54 -2.70
C ALA A 85 -2.80 -14.63 -2.33
N THR A 86 -2.40 -14.05 -1.20
CA THR A 86 -1.02 -14.04 -0.72
C THR A 86 -0.54 -15.42 -0.31
N LEU A 87 -1.39 -16.25 0.29
CA LEU A 87 -1.05 -17.64 0.61
C LEU A 87 -0.78 -18.47 -0.66
N CYS A 88 -1.62 -18.34 -1.69
CA CYS A 88 -1.37 -18.95 -3.00
C CYS A 88 -0.04 -18.46 -3.60
N TYR A 89 0.25 -17.17 -3.47
CA TYR A 89 1.52 -16.60 -3.95
C TYR A 89 2.72 -17.14 -3.17
N ALA A 90 2.60 -17.33 -1.86
CA ALA A 90 3.64 -17.91 -1.01
C ALA A 90 3.97 -19.35 -1.42
N GLU A 91 2.97 -20.16 -1.74
CA GLU A 91 3.15 -21.53 -2.21
C GLU A 91 3.91 -21.60 -3.54
N LEU A 92 3.74 -20.62 -4.42
CA LEU A 92 4.49 -20.51 -5.67
C LEU A 92 5.92 -19.96 -5.47
N ALA A 93 6.12 -19.12 -4.45
CA ALA A 93 7.41 -18.49 -4.20
C ALA A 93 8.45 -19.40 -3.55
N VAL A 94 8.01 -20.26 -2.62
CA VAL A 94 8.90 -21.14 -1.85
C VAL A 94 9.67 -22.18 -2.68
N PRO A 95 9.10 -22.81 -3.72
CA PRO A 95 9.78 -23.86 -4.50
C PRO A 95 10.84 -23.32 -5.47
N VAL A 96 10.80 -22.05 -5.83
CA VAL A 96 11.67 -21.48 -6.88
C VAL A 96 12.92 -20.89 -6.23
N PRO A 97 14.11 -21.49 -6.43
CA PRO A 97 15.34 -21.08 -5.74
C PRO A 97 15.96 -19.77 -6.27
N HIS A 98 15.31 -19.13 -7.23
CA HIS A 98 15.75 -17.87 -7.81
C HIS A 98 15.01 -16.70 -7.15
N ARG A 99 15.68 -15.54 -7.05
CA ARG A 99 15.13 -14.28 -6.55
C ARG A 99 14.04 -13.78 -7.52
N GLY A 100 12.87 -14.41 -7.49
CA GLY A 100 11.80 -14.28 -8.47
C GLY A 100 10.63 -13.45 -7.93
N SER A 101 10.34 -12.34 -8.61
CA SER A 101 9.05 -11.64 -8.49
C SER A 101 7.99 -12.34 -9.35
N ALA A 102 6.73 -11.88 -9.33
CA ALA A 102 5.59 -12.50 -10.02
C ALA A 102 5.82 -12.70 -11.54
N TYR A 103 6.72 -11.89 -12.13
CA TYR A 103 7.24 -12.08 -13.47
C TYR A 103 7.82 -13.48 -13.69
N LEU A 104 8.68 -13.97 -12.79
CA LEU A 104 9.39 -15.24 -12.94
C LEU A 104 8.43 -16.43 -12.86
N PHE A 105 7.46 -16.38 -11.95
CA PHE A 105 6.44 -17.43 -11.84
C PHE A 105 5.57 -17.51 -13.09
N THR A 106 5.20 -16.35 -13.65
CA THR A 106 4.39 -16.33 -14.87
C THR A 106 5.20 -16.71 -16.09
N TYR A 107 6.49 -16.38 -16.10
CA TYR A 107 7.42 -16.85 -17.13
C TYR A 107 7.51 -18.38 -17.15
N MET A 108 7.61 -19.01 -15.98
CA MET A 108 7.67 -20.47 -15.85
C MET A 108 6.34 -21.15 -16.15
N SER A 109 5.20 -20.52 -15.83
CA SER A 109 3.88 -21.15 -15.94
C SER A 109 3.17 -20.90 -17.27
N MET A 110 3.24 -19.66 -17.79
CA MET A 110 2.41 -19.20 -18.90
C MET A 110 3.20 -18.69 -20.11
N GLY A 111 4.52 -18.51 -20.01
CA GLY A 111 5.39 -18.10 -21.11
C GLY A 111 5.75 -16.61 -21.15
N GLU A 112 6.55 -16.23 -22.15
CA GLU A 112 7.23 -14.94 -22.24
C GLU A 112 6.27 -13.74 -22.38
N LEU A 113 5.18 -13.86 -23.14
CA LEU A 113 4.22 -12.75 -23.33
C LEU A 113 3.48 -12.40 -22.04
N TRP A 114 2.99 -13.40 -21.30
CA TRP A 114 2.30 -13.17 -20.03
C TRP A 114 3.25 -12.64 -18.97
N ALA A 115 4.48 -13.16 -18.94
CA ALA A 115 5.53 -12.61 -18.10
C ALA A 115 5.82 -11.14 -18.47
N PHE A 116 5.98 -10.81 -19.76
CA PHE A 116 6.22 -9.44 -20.20
C PHE A 116 5.11 -8.49 -19.76
N LEU A 117 3.84 -8.87 -19.94
CA LEU A 117 2.70 -8.07 -19.49
C LEU A 117 2.72 -7.83 -17.97
N ILE A 118 3.00 -8.87 -17.18
CA ILE A 118 3.06 -8.77 -15.72
C ILE A 118 4.27 -7.98 -15.26
N GLY A 119 5.42 -8.13 -15.91
CA GLY A 119 6.60 -7.33 -15.64
C GLY A 119 6.36 -5.84 -15.87
N TRP A 120 5.68 -5.51 -16.98
CA TRP A 120 5.30 -4.12 -17.27
C TRP A 120 4.24 -3.60 -16.29
N ASN A 121 3.31 -4.45 -15.87
CA ASN A 121 2.31 -4.12 -14.87
C ASN A 121 2.95 -3.80 -13.51
N ILE A 122 3.86 -4.65 -13.02
CA ILE A 122 4.62 -4.42 -11.77
C ILE A 122 5.45 -3.14 -11.89
N PHE A 123 6.08 -2.89 -13.04
CA PHE A 123 6.85 -1.66 -13.25
C PHE A 123 5.98 -0.40 -13.12
N ILE A 124 4.81 -0.39 -13.77
CA ILE A 124 3.86 0.72 -13.68
C ILE A 124 3.32 0.85 -12.26
N GLU A 125 3.00 -0.26 -11.60
CA GLU A 125 2.52 -0.27 -10.22
C GLU A 125 3.55 0.36 -9.27
N CYS A 126 4.83 -0.01 -9.38
CA CYS A 126 5.92 0.61 -8.62
C CYS A 126 6.02 2.13 -8.84
N LEU A 127 5.82 2.61 -10.07
CA LEU A 127 5.79 4.04 -10.38
C LEU A 127 4.59 4.74 -9.71
N ILE A 128 3.40 4.14 -9.77
CA ILE A 128 2.19 4.69 -9.16
C ILE A 128 2.32 4.73 -7.63
N VAL A 129 2.80 3.67 -7.00
CA VAL A 129 3.05 3.60 -5.55
C VAL A 129 4.06 4.67 -5.13
N GLY A 130 5.18 4.78 -5.84
CA GLY A 130 6.21 5.79 -5.57
C GLY A 130 5.67 7.21 -5.66
N ALA A 131 4.89 7.52 -6.69
CA ALA A 131 4.23 8.81 -6.85
C ALA A 131 3.20 9.09 -5.75
N ALA A 132 2.40 8.08 -5.36
CA ALA A 132 1.41 8.21 -4.30
C ALA A 132 2.06 8.50 -2.94
N VAL A 133 3.16 7.82 -2.59
CA VAL A 133 3.93 8.08 -1.36
C VAL A 133 4.50 9.49 -1.38
N ALA A 134 5.11 9.92 -2.48
CA ALA A 134 5.64 11.28 -2.61
C ALA A 134 4.53 12.34 -2.46
N ARG A 135 3.34 12.07 -3.00
CA ARG A 135 2.15 12.92 -2.84
C ARG A 135 1.67 12.99 -1.38
N ALA A 136 1.63 11.88 -0.66
CA ALA A 136 1.29 11.91 0.77
C ALA A 136 2.32 12.70 1.58
N CYS A 137 3.62 12.52 1.32
CA CYS A 137 4.64 13.33 1.97
C CYS A 137 4.44 14.83 1.69
N SER A 138 4.13 15.18 0.43
CA SER A 138 3.81 16.56 0.05
C SER A 138 2.60 17.11 0.82
N SER A 139 1.50 16.36 0.92
CA SER A 139 0.30 16.81 1.64
C SER A 139 0.55 17.01 3.14
N TYR A 140 1.35 16.14 3.77
CA TYR A 140 1.74 16.31 5.17
C TYR A 140 2.64 17.54 5.39
N VAL A 141 3.61 17.77 4.50
CA VAL A 141 4.48 18.95 4.57
C VAL A 141 3.66 20.22 4.36
N ASP A 142 2.78 20.26 3.37
CA ASP A 142 1.92 21.40 3.10
C ASP A 142 0.97 21.71 4.27
N ALA A 143 0.43 20.68 4.94
CA ALA A 143 -0.37 20.85 6.16
C ALA A 143 0.43 21.48 7.32
N ILE A 144 1.72 21.15 7.47
CA ILE A 144 2.60 21.76 8.48
C ILE A 144 2.84 23.24 8.16
N PHE A 145 2.99 23.60 6.88
CA PHE A 145 3.16 24.98 6.41
C PHE A 145 1.82 25.73 6.21
N SER A 146 0.72 25.23 6.80
CA SER A 146 -0.60 25.88 6.74
C SER A 146 -1.10 26.15 5.31
N HIS A 147 -0.88 25.22 4.39
CA HIS A 147 -1.30 25.29 2.97
C HIS A 147 -0.72 26.46 2.16
N GLN A 148 0.36 27.08 2.64
CA GLN A 148 1.00 28.17 1.90
C GLN A 148 1.68 27.69 0.61
N ILE A 149 2.08 26.42 0.52
CA ILE A 149 2.83 25.91 -0.63
C ILE A 149 1.87 25.46 -1.74
N SER A 150 0.74 24.83 -1.38
CA SER A 150 -0.35 24.55 -2.32
C SER A 150 -0.97 25.84 -2.86
N SER A 151 -1.26 26.83 -2.01
CA SER A 151 -1.83 28.11 -2.45
C SER A 151 -0.90 28.91 -3.38
N PHE A 152 0.42 28.86 -3.15
CA PHE A 152 1.43 29.51 -4.00
C PHE A 152 1.55 28.80 -5.37
N THR A 153 1.46 27.47 -5.38
CA THR A 153 1.49 26.65 -6.60
C THR A 153 0.20 26.83 -7.41
N GLU A 154 -0.94 26.92 -6.74
CA GLU A 154 -2.26 27.17 -7.34
C GLU A 154 -2.33 28.57 -7.97
N THR A 155 -1.71 29.58 -7.36
CA THR A 155 -1.66 30.95 -7.93
C THR A 155 -0.72 31.12 -9.11
N HIS A 156 0.40 30.39 -9.18
CA HIS A 156 1.40 30.59 -10.24
C HIS A 156 1.27 29.64 -11.43
N VAL A 157 0.70 28.43 -11.25
CA VAL A 157 0.72 27.38 -12.28
C VAL A 157 -0.69 27.00 -12.76
N GLY A 158 -1.74 27.38 -12.02
CA GLY A 158 -3.13 27.17 -12.39
C GLY A 158 -3.65 25.75 -12.11
N ILE A 159 -4.96 25.65 -11.93
CA ILE A 159 -5.68 24.41 -11.62
C ILE A 159 -5.93 23.63 -12.92
N TRP A 160 -5.48 22.37 -12.98
CA TRP A 160 -5.78 21.48 -14.10
C TRP A 160 -7.08 20.73 -13.81
N GLN A 161 -8.21 21.22 -14.34
CA GLN A 161 -9.53 20.56 -14.22
C GLN A 161 -9.67 19.41 -15.22
N VAL A 162 -8.83 18.37 -15.12
CA VAL A 162 -8.99 17.14 -15.90
C VAL A 162 -9.44 16.02 -14.94
N PRO A 163 -10.57 15.33 -15.21
CA PRO A 163 -11.14 14.33 -14.29
C PRO A 163 -10.28 13.06 -14.06
N LEU A 164 -9.08 13.00 -14.65
CA LEU A 164 -8.09 11.92 -14.48
C LEU A 164 -6.70 12.39 -14.01
N LEU A 165 -6.45 13.70 -13.93
CA LEU A 165 -5.16 14.27 -13.53
C LEU A 165 -5.29 14.98 -12.19
N ALA A 166 -4.19 15.01 -11.42
CA ALA A 166 -4.14 15.77 -10.17
C ALA A 166 -4.47 17.25 -10.42
N GLN A 167 -5.24 17.84 -9.51
CA GLN A 167 -5.82 19.19 -9.62
C GLN A 167 -4.76 20.29 -9.74
N TYR A 168 -3.50 20.00 -9.42
CA TYR A 168 -2.34 20.89 -9.54
C TYR A 168 -1.06 20.05 -9.78
N PRO A 169 -0.11 20.50 -10.62
CA PRO A 169 1.20 19.88 -10.72
C PRO A 169 2.04 20.23 -9.49
N ASP A 170 2.22 19.24 -8.62
CA ASP A 170 3.00 19.36 -7.39
C ASP A 170 4.52 19.37 -7.66
N PHE A 171 5.14 20.55 -7.71
CA PHE A 171 6.61 20.67 -7.78
C PHE A 171 7.29 20.08 -6.54
N LEU A 172 6.64 20.12 -5.38
CA LEU A 172 7.10 19.46 -4.16
C LEU A 172 7.19 17.94 -4.32
N VAL A 173 6.20 17.33 -4.99
CA VAL A 173 6.20 15.88 -5.24
C VAL A 173 7.37 15.50 -6.14
N ALA A 174 7.62 16.28 -7.20
CA ALA A 174 8.77 16.07 -8.07
C ALA A 174 10.10 16.21 -7.31
N GLY A 175 10.21 17.21 -6.42
CA GLY A 175 11.39 17.40 -5.57
C GLY A 175 11.62 16.26 -4.58
N ILE A 176 10.57 15.80 -3.90
CA ILE A 176 10.63 14.66 -2.96
C ILE A 176 10.98 13.37 -3.70
N ALA A 177 10.38 13.12 -4.87
CA ALA A 177 10.67 11.95 -5.70
C ALA A 177 12.12 11.95 -6.21
N LEU A 178 12.62 13.11 -6.68
CA LEU A 178 14.01 13.26 -7.10
C LEU A 178 14.97 13.04 -5.92
N LEU A 179 14.70 13.63 -4.76
CA LEU A 179 15.50 13.41 -3.55
C LEU A 179 15.51 11.94 -3.13
N ALA A 180 14.36 11.27 -3.14
CA ALA A 180 14.27 9.85 -2.82
C ALA A 180 15.06 9.00 -3.82
N SER A 181 14.93 9.26 -5.12
CA SER A 181 15.66 8.55 -6.17
C SER A 181 17.19 8.77 -6.08
N ALA A 182 17.62 10.00 -5.82
CA ALA A 182 19.02 10.34 -5.59
C ALA A 182 19.56 9.66 -4.32
N PHE A 183 18.76 9.62 -3.25
CA PHE A 183 19.13 8.96 -2.00
C PHE A 183 19.30 7.45 -2.17
N ILE A 184 18.39 6.80 -2.90
CA ILE A 184 18.46 5.36 -3.21
C ILE A 184 19.70 5.07 -4.08
N THR A 185 19.98 5.92 -5.07
CA THR A 185 21.12 5.75 -5.99
C THR A 185 22.47 5.99 -5.31
N CYS A 186 22.56 6.95 -4.38
CA CYS A 186 23.80 7.28 -3.68
C CYS A 186 24.15 6.34 -2.51
N ARG A 187 23.27 5.42 -2.08
CA ARG A 187 23.43 4.79 -0.76
C ARG A 187 22.89 3.36 -0.67
N ALA A 188 23.68 2.39 -1.12
CA ALA A 188 23.38 0.97 -0.96
C ALA A 188 23.68 0.41 0.46
N HIS A 189 24.52 1.06 1.28
CA HIS A 189 25.01 0.46 2.54
C HIS A 189 24.27 0.89 3.83
N ILE A 190 23.51 1.99 3.81
CA ILE A 190 22.84 2.54 5.02
C ILE A 190 21.35 2.09 5.10
N SER A 191 20.87 1.38 4.08
CA SER A 191 19.47 0.98 3.90
C SER A 191 18.92 0.10 5.04
N SER A 192 19.73 -0.83 5.57
CA SER A 192 19.28 -1.76 6.61
C SER A 192 18.88 -1.05 7.92
N TRP A 193 19.69 -0.09 8.38
CA TRP A 193 19.41 0.64 9.62
C TRP A 193 18.18 1.57 9.51
N LEU A 194 17.98 2.19 8.33
CA LEU A 194 16.82 3.04 8.09
C LEU A 194 15.51 2.24 8.06
N ASN A 195 15.52 1.03 7.50
CA ASN A 195 14.35 0.18 7.50
C ASN A 195 13.93 -0.25 8.93
N HIS A 196 14.91 -0.51 9.80
CA HIS A 196 14.68 -0.76 11.21
C HIS A 196 14.06 0.45 11.94
N ILE A 197 14.58 1.65 11.70
CA ILE A 197 14.03 2.88 12.28
C ILE A 197 12.60 3.13 11.78
N PHE A 198 12.36 3.03 10.47
CA PHE A 198 11.04 3.25 9.88
C PHE A 198 10.00 2.27 10.43
N SER A 199 10.38 1.00 10.54
CA SER A 199 9.51 -0.02 11.10
C SER A 199 9.24 0.20 12.60
N ALA A 200 10.25 0.66 13.36
CA ALA A 200 10.07 1.03 14.77
C ALA A 200 9.11 2.22 14.93
N ILE A 201 9.18 3.21 14.04
CA ILE A 201 8.24 4.34 14.02
C ILE A 201 6.82 3.85 13.72
N ASN A 202 6.64 3.01 12.70
CA ASN A 202 5.32 2.44 12.39
C ASN A 202 4.76 1.63 13.56
N LEU A 203 5.59 0.83 14.23
CA LEU A 203 5.21 0.11 15.45
C LEU A 203 4.82 1.08 16.58
N ALA A 204 5.55 2.17 16.77
CA ALA A 204 5.23 3.19 17.76
C ALA A 204 3.90 3.89 17.45
N ILE A 205 3.62 4.17 16.17
CA ILE A 205 2.34 4.72 15.73
C ILE A 205 1.21 3.74 16.04
N PHE A 206 1.38 2.44 15.79
CA PHE A 206 0.40 1.42 16.18
C PHE A 206 0.16 1.37 17.68
N LEU A 207 1.23 1.34 18.48
CA LEU A 207 1.11 1.38 19.94
C LEU A 207 0.40 2.65 20.41
N PHE A 208 0.72 3.80 19.82
CA PHE A 208 0.07 5.07 20.13
C PHE A 208 -1.43 5.03 19.79
N ILE A 209 -1.81 4.47 18.64
CA ILE A 209 -3.21 4.27 18.27
C ILE A 209 -3.91 3.32 19.24
N ILE A 210 -3.28 2.21 19.63
CA ILE A 210 -3.83 1.25 20.60
C ILE A 210 -4.02 1.91 21.97
N ILE A 211 -3.05 2.71 22.42
CA ILE A 211 -3.11 3.44 23.71
C ILE A 211 -4.20 4.50 23.66
N ILE A 212 -4.31 5.26 22.56
CA ILE A 212 -5.38 6.24 22.36
C ILE A 212 -6.73 5.54 22.31
N LEU A 213 -6.86 4.45 21.56
CA LEU A 213 -8.07 3.64 21.48
C LEU A 213 -8.47 3.15 22.88
N GLY A 214 -7.53 2.57 23.63
CA GLY A 214 -7.75 2.09 25.00
C GLY A 214 -8.22 3.18 25.97
N PHE A 215 -7.78 4.42 25.78
CA PHE A 215 -8.20 5.55 26.62
C PHE A 215 -9.44 6.29 26.09
N VAL A 216 -9.74 6.22 24.79
CA VAL A 216 -10.81 6.96 24.11
C VAL A 216 -12.07 6.11 23.87
N LEU A 217 -12.00 4.78 23.90
CA LEU A 217 -13.16 3.88 23.71
C LEU A 217 -14.16 3.86 24.87
N ALA A 218 -13.92 4.61 25.94
CA ALA A 218 -14.87 4.69 27.02
C ALA A 218 -16.02 5.70 26.77
N ARG A 219 -16.44 6.03 25.53
CA ARG A 219 -17.77 6.64 25.23
C ARG A 219 -18.31 6.36 23.81
N PRO A 220 -19.38 5.55 23.64
CA PRO A 220 -19.92 5.11 22.34
C PRO A 220 -20.86 6.10 21.63
N HIS A 221 -20.90 7.37 22.02
CA HIS A 221 -21.96 8.29 21.56
C HIS A 221 -21.82 8.78 20.11
N ASN A 222 -20.64 8.68 19.48
CA ASN A 222 -20.39 9.14 18.10
C ASN A 222 -20.80 8.13 17.01
N LEU A 223 -21.15 6.90 17.41
CA LEU A 223 -21.73 5.85 16.55
C LEU A 223 -23.27 5.93 16.51
N SER A 224 -23.87 6.93 17.17
CA SER A 224 -25.32 7.01 17.33
C SER A 224 -26.02 7.38 16.01
N THR A 225 -27.18 6.77 15.83
CA THR A 225 -28.03 6.60 14.64
C THR A 225 -28.49 7.88 13.91
N GLU A 226 -28.14 9.09 14.37
CA GLU A 226 -28.75 10.34 13.88
C GLU A 226 -28.08 10.93 12.62
N GLU A 227 -26.88 10.49 12.23
CA GLU A 227 -26.13 11.03 11.07
C GLU A 227 -25.76 9.96 10.01
N GLY A 228 -26.73 9.09 9.66
CA GLY A 228 -26.60 8.14 8.54
C GLY A 228 -26.26 6.67 8.90
N GLY A 229 -26.22 6.34 10.19
CA GLY A 229 -26.01 4.97 10.68
C GLY A 229 -24.59 4.41 10.43
N PHE A 230 -24.41 3.10 10.68
CA PHE A 230 -23.12 2.43 10.52
C PHE A 230 -22.70 2.28 9.05
N ALA A 231 -23.66 2.13 8.13
CA ALA A 231 -23.43 1.88 6.70
C ALA A 231 -24.23 2.85 5.81
N PRO A 232 -23.83 4.14 5.73
CA PRO A 232 -24.58 5.16 4.98
C PRO A 232 -24.68 4.87 3.48
N PHE A 233 -23.70 4.15 2.92
CA PHE A 233 -23.63 3.77 1.50
C PHE A 233 -24.14 2.34 1.23
N GLY A 234 -24.70 1.68 2.25
CA GLY A 234 -25.20 0.31 2.17
C GLY A 234 -24.13 -0.74 1.82
N PHE A 235 -24.58 -1.93 1.43
CA PHE A 235 -23.69 -3.04 1.06
C PHE A 235 -22.83 -2.72 -0.18
N SER A 236 -23.36 -1.95 -1.13
CA SER A 236 -22.63 -1.53 -2.33
C SER A 236 -21.40 -0.69 -1.98
N GLY A 237 -21.53 0.25 -1.02
CA GLY A 237 -20.40 1.05 -0.55
C GLY A 237 -19.35 0.23 0.20
N ILE A 238 -19.77 -0.78 0.95
CA ILE A 238 -18.86 -1.72 1.64
C ILE A 238 -18.05 -2.53 0.62
N MET A 239 -18.69 -3.04 -0.43
CA MET A 239 -17.99 -3.83 -1.45
C MET A 239 -17.08 -2.95 -2.34
N ALA A 240 -17.52 -1.75 -2.70
CA ALA A 240 -16.68 -0.78 -3.42
C ALA A 240 -15.46 -0.38 -2.59
N GLY A 241 -15.67 -0.07 -1.30
CA GLY A 241 -14.60 0.20 -0.34
C GLY A 241 -13.66 -0.99 -0.20
N ALA A 242 -14.17 -2.22 -0.14
CA ALA A 242 -13.35 -3.43 -0.04
C ALA A 242 -12.44 -3.61 -1.27
N ALA A 243 -12.95 -3.35 -2.48
CA ALA A 243 -12.16 -3.42 -3.70
C ALA A 243 -10.99 -2.41 -3.68
N THR A 244 -11.21 -1.20 -3.20
CA THR A 244 -10.15 -0.20 -3.07
C THR A 244 -9.21 -0.50 -1.89
N CYS A 245 -9.74 -0.96 -0.76
CA CYS A 245 -8.96 -1.40 0.41
C CYS A 245 -8.05 -2.59 0.12
N PHE A 246 -8.35 -3.40 -0.91
CA PHE A 246 -7.47 -4.49 -1.34
C PHE A 246 -6.05 -3.99 -1.65
N TYR A 247 -5.95 -2.80 -2.26
CA TYR A 247 -4.67 -2.15 -2.54
C TYR A 247 -3.85 -1.82 -1.28
N ALA A 248 -4.52 -1.64 -0.14
CA ALA A 248 -3.85 -1.36 1.14
C ALA A 248 -3.06 -2.57 1.69
N PHE A 249 -3.32 -3.77 1.16
CA PHE A 249 -2.64 -5.02 1.51
C PHE A 249 -1.57 -5.43 0.48
N THR A 250 -1.37 -4.65 -0.60
CA THR A 250 -0.24 -4.82 -1.51
C THR A 250 1.08 -4.50 -0.79
N GLY A 251 2.12 -5.32 -0.99
CA GLY A 251 3.42 -5.18 -0.30
C GLY A 251 3.98 -6.48 0.29
N PHE A 252 3.23 -7.60 0.22
CA PHE A 252 3.72 -8.93 0.60
C PHE A 252 4.79 -9.49 -0.33
N ASP A 253 4.86 -8.97 -1.55
CA ASP A 253 5.80 -9.34 -2.60
C ASP A 253 7.26 -9.12 -2.17
N VAL A 254 7.50 -8.14 -1.28
CA VAL A 254 8.81 -7.93 -0.65
C VAL A 254 9.25 -9.14 0.19
N ILE A 255 8.31 -9.81 0.89
CA ILE A 255 8.62 -11.03 1.66
C ILE A 255 9.01 -12.17 0.70
N ALA A 256 8.31 -12.29 -0.42
CA ALA A 256 8.61 -13.30 -1.43
C ALA A 256 9.96 -13.03 -2.12
N ALA A 257 10.27 -11.77 -2.43
CA ALA A 257 11.57 -11.37 -3.01
C ALA A 257 12.75 -11.67 -2.07
N SER A 258 12.54 -11.52 -0.75
CA SER A 258 13.52 -11.83 0.29
C SER A 258 13.51 -13.29 0.76
N SER A 259 12.70 -14.16 0.16
CA SER A 259 12.59 -15.57 0.55
C SER A 259 13.91 -16.34 0.40
N VAL A 260 14.75 -15.99 -0.58
CA VAL A 260 16.07 -16.62 -0.80
C VAL A 260 17.08 -16.31 0.31
N GLU A 261 16.86 -15.25 1.09
CA GLU A 261 17.71 -14.83 2.22
C GLU A 261 17.15 -15.31 3.58
N ALA A 262 15.96 -15.93 3.56
CA ALA A 262 15.23 -16.36 4.74
C ALA A 262 15.74 -17.69 5.32
N GLN A 263 15.81 -17.77 6.64
CA GLN A 263 16.09 -19.03 7.32
C GLN A 263 14.87 -19.96 7.22
N ASN A 264 15.02 -21.11 6.55
CA ASN A 264 13.94 -22.07 6.28
C ASN A 264 12.74 -21.46 5.53
N PRO A 265 12.89 -21.08 4.24
CA PRO A 265 11.87 -20.37 3.47
C PRO A 265 10.51 -21.09 3.44
N LYS A 266 10.53 -22.44 3.41
CA LYS A 266 9.32 -23.29 3.42
C LYS A 266 8.36 -23.04 4.59
N ARG A 267 8.87 -22.59 5.73
CA ARG A 267 8.05 -22.27 6.91
C ARG A 267 8.06 -20.79 7.23
N ALA A 268 9.20 -20.12 7.08
CA ALA A 268 9.35 -18.72 7.44
C ALA A 268 8.52 -17.78 6.56
N VAL A 269 8.46 -18.01 5.25
CA VAL A 269 7.71 -17.16 4.32
C VAL A 269 6.21 -17.17 4.59
N PRO A 270 5.51 -18.33 4.61
CA PRO A 270 4.07 -18.35 4.87
C PRO A 270 3.71 -17.86 6.28
N MET A 271 4.54 -18.17 7.28
CA MET A 271 4.34 -17.67 8.64
C MET A 271 4.52 -16.15 8.71
N ALA A 272 5.53 -15.60 8.04
CA ALA A 272 5.78 -14.17 8.01
C ALA A 272 4.64 -13.41 7.29
N ILE A 273 4.12 -13.97 6.20
CA ILE A 273 2.95 -13.47 5.49
C ILE A 273 1.73 -13.44 6.42
N ALA A 274 1.38 -14.56 7.04
CA ALA A 274 0.19 -14.63 7.89
C ALA A 274 0.25 -13.67 9.09
N ILE A 275 1.42 -13.57 9.74
CA ILE A 275 1.62 -12.68 10.89
C ILE A 275 1.58 -11.21 10.46
N SER A 276 2.32 -10.84 9.40
CA SER A 276 2.34 -9.47 8.90
C SER A 276 0.95 -9.03 8.46
N HIS A 277 0.23 -9.87 7.72
CA HIS A 277 -1.13 -9.60 7.27
C HIS A 277 -2.11 -9.41 8.42
N GLY A 278 -2.03 -10.25 9.46
CA GLY A 278 -2.86 -10.12 10.66
C GLY A 278 -2.59 -8.82 11.42
N LEU A 279 -1.31 -8.46 11.59
CA LEU A 279 -0.91 -7.20 12.23
C LEU A 279 -1.43 -6.00 11.45
N VAL A 280 -1.24 -5.99 10.13
CA VAL A 280 -1.68 -4.92 9.24
C VAL A 280 -3.20 -4.79 9.18
N THR A 281 -3.92 -5.92 9.15
CA THR A 281 -5.39 -5.92 9.20
C THR A 281 -5.89 -5.31 10.50
N SER A 282 -5.32 -5.72 11.64
CA SER A 282 -5.69 -5.17 12.94
C SER A 282 -5.46 -3.66 12.99
N ALA A 283 -4.32 -3.22 12.48
CA ALA A 283 -3.94 -1.83 12.32
C ALA A 283 -4.95 -0.99 11.52
N TYR A 284 -5.34 -1.43 10.33
CA TYR A 284 -6.31 -0.75 9.49
C TYR A 284 -7.69 -0.64 10.17
N ILE A 285 -8.14 -1.70 10.83
CA ILE A 285 -9.41 -1.72 11.58
C ILE A 285 -9.36 -0.73 12.75
N LEU A 286 -8.27 -0.73 13.52
CA LEU A 286 -8.13 0.16 14.69
C LEU A 286 -8.12 1.63 14.25
N ILE A 287 -7.35 1.98 13.20
CA ILE A 287 -7.30 3.36 12.70
C ILE A 287 -8.64 3.81 12.14
N SER A 288 -9.29 2.97 11.34
CA SER A 288 -10.63 3.25 10.81
C SER A 288 -11.63 3.51 11.93
N THR A 289 -11.58 2.71 13.01
CA THR A 289 -12.42 2.88 14.20
C THR A 289 -12.12 4.22 14.87
N VAL A 290 -10.84 4.57 15.05
CA VAL A 290 -10.44 5.84 15.67
C VAL A 290 -10.89 7.04 14.85
N LEU A 291 -10.67 7.03 13.54
CA LEU A 291 -11.05 8.13 12.65
C LEU A 291 -12.56 8.36 12.68
N THR A 292 -13.36 7.30 12.58
CA THR A 292 -14.83 7.35 12.58
C THR A 292 -15.42 7.71 13.94
N LEU A 293 -14.75 7.35 15.06
CA LEU A 293 -15.15 7.81 16.40
C LEU A 293 -14.71 9.24 16.74
N MET A 294 -13.56 9.71 16.23
CA MET A 294 -13.01 11.01 16.59
C MET A 294 -13.68 12.17 15.84
N VAL A 295 -14.01 11.95 14.57
CA VAL A 295 -14.60 12.96 13.69
C VAL A 295 -15.70 12.29 12.86
N ALA A 296 -16.82 12.97 12.70
CA ALA A 296 -17.91 12.45 11.88
C ALA A 296 -17.43 12.31 10.42
N TRP A 297 -17.79 11.19 9.78
CA TRP A 297 -17.22 10.72 8.51
C TRP A 297 -17.24 11.78 7.37
N TYR A 298 -18.25 12.65 7.35
CA TYR A 298 -18.41 13.73 6.35
C TYR A 298 -17.42 14.90 6.50
N ARG A 299 -16.77 15.06 7.66
CA ARG A 299 -15.80 16.15 7.92
C ARG A 299 -14.34 15.75 7.77
N LEU A 300 -14.05 14.50 7.45
CA LEU A 300 -12.66 14.08 7.25
C LEU A 300 -12.08 14.73 6.00
N ASP A 301 -10.85 15.19 6.08
CA ASP A 301 -10.08 15.54 4.89
C ASP A 301 -9.42 14.28 4.30
N PRO A 302 -9.66 13.96 3.00
CA PRO A 302 -9.19 12.71 2.40
C PRO A 302 -7.66 12.63 2.29
N ASN A 303 -6.96 13.78 2.18
CA ASN A 303 -5.52 13.81 1.92
C ASN A 303 -4.63 13.73 3.17
N TRP A 304 -5.16 14.00 4.37
CA TRP A 304 -4.39 14.06 5.63
C TRP A 304 -5.24 13.74 6.87
N ALA A 305 -6.22 12.83 6.71
CA ALA A 305 -7.25 12.49 7.69
C ALA A 305 -6.74 12.33 9.13
N LEU A 306 -5.66 11.57 9.34
CA LEU A 306 -5.10 11.35 10.68
C LEU A 306 -4.64 12.65 11.34
N ALA A 307 -3.87 13.48 10.65
CA ALA A 307 -3.38 14.73 11.22
C ALA A 307 -4.52 15.75 11.43
N ASP A 308 -5.52 15.77 10.54
CA ASP A 308 -6.70 16.63 10.66
C ASP A 308 -7.53 16.28 11.90
N THR A 309 -7.82 14.99 12.11
CA THR A 309 -8.60 14.56 13.28
C THR A 309 -7.92 14.94 14.61
N PHE A 310 -6.59 14.88 14.70
CA PHE A 310 -5.85 15.37 15.87
C PHE A 310 -5.88 16.89 16.00
N TYR A 311 -5.71 17.62 14.90
CA TYR A 311 -5.74 19.09 14.88
C TYR A 311 -7.11 19.62 15.33
N GLN A 312 -8.21 19.08 14.79
CA GLN A 312 -9.57 19.49 15.16
C GLN A 312 -9.85 19.25 16.65
N ARG A 313 -9.43 18.12 17.21
CA ARG A 313 -9.66 17.80 18.63
C ARG A 313 -8.78 18.63 19.56
N GLY A 314 -7.53 18.89 19.19
CA GLY A 314 -6.62 19.79 19.90
C GLY A 314 -7.13 21.24 19.92
N GLY A 315 -7.60 21.75 18.78
CA GLY A 315 -8.20 23.08 18.63
C GLY A 315 -9.48 23.25 19.45
N ARG A 316 -10.34 22.22 19.52
CA ARG A 316 -11.60 22.25 20.29
C ARG A 316 -11.35 22.32 21.80
N LYS A 317 -10.30 21.65 22.32
CA LYS A 317 -9.86 21.79 23.72
C LYS A 317 -9.33 23.21 24.02
N ARG A 318 -8.58 23.81 23.08
CA ARG A 318 -8.06 25.19 23.22
C ARG A 318 -9.19 26.23 23.22
N ARG A 319 -10.21 26.09 22.36
CA ARG A 319 -11.39 26.97 22.36
C ARG A 319 -12.27 26.82 23.61
N ARG A 320 -12.40 25.62 24.18
CA ARG A 320 -13.10 25.43 25.47
C ARG A 320 -12.33 26.02 26.66
N ARG A 321 -11.00 26.05 26.62
CA ARG A 321 -10.17 26.73 27.64
C ARG A 321 -10.14 28.26 27.52
N ARG A 322 -10.42 28.83 26.34
CA ARG A 322 -10.55 30.29 26.15
C ARG A 322 -11.96 30.83 26.44
N ARG A 323 -12.96 29.95 26.61
CA ARG A 323 -14.35 30.30 26.96
C ARG A 323 -14.69 30.03 28.43
N ARG A 324 -13.72 29.57 29.21
CA ARG A 324 -13.76 29.50 30.68
C ARG A 324 -12.73 30.47 31.21
#